data_AF-A0A2Z3YRV7-F1
#
_entry.id   AF-A0A2Z3YRV7-F1
#
_cell.length_a   1.000
_cell.length_b   1.000
_cell.length_c   1.000
_cell.angle_alpha   90.00
_cell.angle_beta   90.00
_cell.angle_gamma   90.00
#
_symmetry.space_group_name_H-M   'P 1'
#
loop_
_entity.id
_entity.type
_entity.pdbx_description
1 polymer ?
#
loop_
_entity_poly.entity_id
_entity_poly.type
_entity_poly.pdbx_seq_one_letter_code
_entity_poly.pdbx_strand_id
1 'polypeptide(L)' 'MTDETNRTIGGKSAHPNPRRATVMNCPYCASENLWPDPETDNAWQCRDCCRVFSVKLHGQLPRGV' A
#
# COMPACT_ATOMS: atom_id res chain seq x y z
N MET A 1 -13.88 -7.53 18.93
CA MET A 1 -14.71 -6.43 18.38
C MET A 1 -14.04 -5.72 17.19
N THR A 2 -13.10 -6.37 16.49
CA THR A 2 -12.35 -5.81 15.33
C THR A 2 -12.43 -6.72 14.09
N ASP A 3 -12.93 -7.95 14.24
CA ASP A 3 -13.05 -8.97 13.17
C ASP A 3 -14.16 -8.63 12.16
N GLU A 4 -15.26 -8.02 12.62
CA GLU A 4 -16.42 -7.75 11.77
C GLU A 4 -16.21 -6.56 10.82
N THR A 5 -15.46 -5.54 11.27
CA THR A 5 -15.05 -4.39 10.44
C THR A 5 -14.11 -4.80 9.30
N ASN A 6 -13.30 -5.84 9.50
CA ASN A 6 -12.37 -6.33 8.49
C ASN A 6 -13.06 -7.14 7.37
N ARG A 7 -14.27 -7.67 7.60
CA ARG A 7 -15.01 -8.47 6.60
C ARG A 7 -15.86 -7.64 5.64
N THR A 8 -16.19 -6.39 6.00
CA THR A 8 -17.08 -5.53 5.21
C THR A 8 -16.37 -4.65 4.21
N ILE A 9 -15.05 -4.44 4.36
CA ILE A 9 -14.28 -3.56 3.49
C ILE A 9 -13.56 -4.46 2.48
N GLY A 10 -14.08 -4.53 1.26
CA GLY A 10 -13.52 -5.34 0.18
C GLY A 10 -12.11 -4.89 -0.18
N GLY A 11 -11.09 -5.61 0.30
CA GLY A 11 -9.67 -5.38 0.01
C GLY A 11 -9.22 -5.75 -1.40
N LYS A 12 -10.08 -5.61 -2.42
CA LYS A 12 -9.75 -6.00 -3.82
C LYS A 12 -10.02 -4.91 -4.85
N SER A 13 -10.48 -3.74 -4.44
CA SER A 13 -10.69 -2.63 -5.35
C SER A 13 -9.39 -1.84 -5.44
N ALA A 14 -8.61 -2.10 -6.49
CA ALA A 14 -7.55 -1.21 -6.92
C ALA A 14 -8.06 0.24 -6.90
N HIS A 15 -7.52 1.05 -6.00
CA HIS A 15 -7.88 2.46 -5.93
C HIS A 15 -7.53 3.11 -7.29
N PRO A 16 -8.37 4.00 -7.86
CA PRO A 16 -8.22 4.53 -9.22
C PRO A 16 -7.04 5.51 -9.42
N ASN A 17 -5.99 5.45 -8.59
CA ASN A 17 -4.75 6.14 -8.88
C ASN A 17 -3.85 5.19 -9.71
N PRO A 18 -3.87 5.26 -11.06
CA PRO A 18 -3.06 4.40 -11.91
C PRO A 18 -1.55 4.59 -11.74
N ARG A 19 -1.12 5.62 -10.99
CA ARG A 19 0.29 5.89 -10.70
C ARG A 19 0.76 5.26 -9.38
N ARG A 20 -0.13 4.68 -8.58
CA ARG A 20 0.26 4.05 -7.32
C ARG A 20 0.96 2.74 -7.60
N ALA A 21 2.24 2.66 -7.25
CA ALA A 21 2.95 1.40 -7.26
C ALA A 21 2.36 0.47 -6.18
N THR A 22 2.06 -0.77 -6.57
CA THR A 22 1.61 -1.82 -5.66
C THR A 22 2.78 -2.31 -4.80
N VAL A 23 2.54 -2.51 -3.51
CA VAL A 23 3.45 -3.19 -2.59
C VAL A 23 2.77 -4.42 -1.99
N MET A 24 3.54 -5.48 -1.78
CA MET A 24 3.04 -6.74 -1.22
C MET A 24 3.30 -6.84 0.29
N ASN A 25 4.36 -6.19 0.79
CA ASN A 25 4.78 -6.31 2.19
C ASN A 25 5.15 -4.95 2.77
N CYS A 26 4.83 -4.73 4.05
CA CYS A 26 5.23 -3.54 4.79
C CYS A 26 6.77 -3.51 4.92
N PRO A 27 7.45 -2.42 4.56
CA PRO A 27 8.91 -2.33 4.67
C PRO A 27 9.41 -2.33 6.12
N TYR A 28 8.53 -2.16 7.11
CA TYR A 28 8.89 -2.07 8.52
C TYR A 28 8.62 -3.35 9.32
N CYS A 29 7.58 -4.12 8.99
CA CYS A 29 7.19 -5.32 9.73
C CYS A 29 6.94 -6.57 8.87
N ALA A 30 7.17 -6.48 7.54
CA ALA A 30 6.93 -7.54 6.56
C ALA A 30 5.47 -8.02 6.39
N SER A 31 4.51 -7.47 7.15
CA SER A 31 3.09 -7.80 7.02
C SER A 31 2.50 -7.46 5.64
N GLU A 32 1.54 -8.27 5.22
CA GLU A 32 0.74 -8.08 3.99
C GLU A 32 -0.58 -7.32 4.25
N ASN A 33 -0.87 -6.94 5.51
CA ASN A 33 -2.09 -6.20 5.89
C ASN A 33 -1.96 -4.70 5.52
N LEU A 34 -1.89 -4.45 4.22
CA LEU A 34 -1.65 -3.14 3.60
C LEU A 34 -2.92 -2.60 2.94
N TRP A 35 -3.17 -1.31 3.15
CA TRP A 35 -4.31 -0.59 2.60
C TRP A 35 -3.88 0.71 1.94
N PRO A 36 -4.45 1.12 0.78
CA PRO A 36 -4.21 2.44 0.23
C PRO A 36 -4.65 3.52 1.21
N ASP A 37 -3.79 4.52 1.41
CA ASP A 37 -4.16 5.72 2.16
C ASP A 37 -5.09 6.61 1.31
N PRO A 38 -6.24 7.06 1.85
CA PRO A 38 -7.22 7.83 1.10
C PRO A 38 -6.87 9.32 0.97
N GLU A 39 -6.02 9.84 1.86
CA GLU A 39 -5.70 11.28 1.93
C GLU A 39 -4.41 11.60 1.17
N THR A 40 -3.44 10.69 1.19
CA THR A 40 -2.11 10.88 0.61
C THR A 40 -1.94 10.05 -0.66
N ASP A 41 -1.67 10.75 -1.75
CA ASP A 41 -1.36 10.12 -3.03
C ASP A 41 -0.14 9.20 -2.94
N ASN A 42 -0.31 7.98 -3.44
CA ASN A 42 0.71 6.91 -3.42
C ASN A 42 1.10 6.36 -2.04
N ALA A 43 0.39 6.74 -0.97
CA ALA A 43 0.62 6.20 0.36
C ALA A 43 -0.13 4.89 0.65
N TRP A 44 0.41 4.15 1.59
CA TRP A 44 -0.04 2.86 2.09
C TRP A 44 0.00 2.87 3.60
N GLN A 45 -1.06 2.37 4.21
CA GLN A 45 -1.16 2.14 5.65
C GLN A 45 -0.93 0.67 5.93
N CYS A 46 -0.01 0.34 6.85
CA CYS A 46 0.09 -0.99 7.42
C CYS A 46 -0.74 -1.05 8.71
N ARG A 47 -1.75 -1.92 8.74
CA ARG A 47 -2.65 -2.04 9.89
C ARG A 47 -2.06 -2.84 11.06
N ASP A 48 -0.98 -3.58 10.84
CA ASP A 48 -0.33 -4.35 11.90
C ASP A 48 0.66 -3.52 12.70
N CYS A 49 1.43 -2.65 12.04
CA CYS A 49 2.43 -1.80 12.71
C CYS A 49 2.06 -0.30 12.72
N CYS A 50 0.84 0.05 12.31
CA CYS A 50 0.25 1.39 12.30
C CYS A 50 1.09 2.49 11.62
N ARG A 51 1.89 2.13 10.61
CA ARG A 51 2.71 3.09 9.85
C ARG A 51 2.07 3.42 8.52
N VAL A 52 2.20 4.68 8.13
CA VAL A 52 1.85 5.17 6.79
C VAL A 52 3.14 5.48 6.04
N PHE A 53 3.25 5.04 4.79
CA PHE A 53 4.43 5.23 3.95
C PHE A 53 4.03 5.38 2.48
N SER A 54 4.83 6.09 1.69
CA SER A 54 4.58 6.27 0.26
C SER A 54 5.50 5.43 -0.61
N VAL A 55 4.97 4.94 -1.72
CA VAL A 55 5.73 4.15 -2.71
C VAL A 55 5.67 4.87 -4.05
N LYS A 56 6.84 5.17 -4.63
CA LYS A 56 6.95 5.93 -5.88
C LYS A 56 7.94 5.25 -6.84
N LEU A 57 7.49 5.01 -8.07
CA LEU A 57 8.39 4.63 -9.17
C LEU A 57 9.06 5.89 -9.72
N HIS A 58 10.39 5.95 -9.67
CA HIS A 58 11.18 7.06 -10.23
C HIS A 58 11.60 6.85 -11.70
N GLY A 59 11.34 5.67 -12.26
CA GLY A 59 11.79 5.26 -13.59
C GLY A 59 12.84 4.14 -13.52
N GLN A 60 13.48 3.87 -14.65
CA GLN A 60 14.57 2.90 -14.76
C GLN A 60 15.92 3.62 -14.77
N LEU A 61 16.92 3.07 -14.08
CA LEU A 61 18.30 3.54 -14.19
C LEU A 61 18.87 3.21 -15.59
N PRO A 62 19.82 4.02 -16.12
CA PRO A 62 20.53 3.68 -17.35
C PRO A 62 21.21 2.31 -17.21
N ARG A 63 20.97 1.39 -18.15
CA ARG A 63 21.53 0.02 -18.08
C ARG A 63 22.84 -0.19 -18.84
N GLY A 64 23.29 0.75 -19.68
CA GLY A 64 24.59 0.68 -20.35
C GLY A 64 24.87 -0.60 -21.15
N VAL A 65 23.81 -1.35 -21.49
CA VAL A 65 23.83 -2.59 -22.28
C VAL A 65 23.24 -2.35 -23.66
#